data_AF-X1C7Q5-F1
#
_entry.id   AF-X1C7Q5-F1
#
_cell.length_a   1.000
_cell.length_b   1.000
_cell.length_c   1.000
_cell.angle_alpha   90.00
_cell.angle_beta   90.00
_cell.angle_gamma   90.00
#
_symmetry.space_group_name_H-M   'P 1'
#
loop_
_entity.id
_entity.type
_entity.pdbx_description
1 polymer ?
#
loop_
_entity_poly.entity_id
_entity_poly.type
_entity_poly.pdbx_seq_one_letter_code
_entity_poly.pdbx_strand_id
1 'polypeptide(L)' 'DIQLATDMITHSFKNNYDVAVLVAGDNDYVGALQSVKDNGKHVEVALFGKERTSRQLRVAADRVITINARFLKGCWK' A
#
# COMPACT_ATOMS: atom_id res chain seq x y z
N ASP A 1 12.82 -3.41 -1.32
CA ASP A 1 11.43 -3.76 -1.69
C ASP A 1 11.03 -5.19 -1.30
N ILE A 2 11.88 -6.19 -1.56
CA ILE A 2 11.52 -7.61 -1.36
C ILE A 2 11.19 -7.99 0.09
N GLN A 3 11.98 -7.53 1.08
CA GLN A 3 11.72 -7.85 2.50
C GLN A 3 10.37 -7.28 2.99
N LEU A 4 10.08 -6.02 2.67
CA LEU A 4 8.81 -5.38 3.05
C LEU A 4 7.60 -6.13 2.45
N ALA A 5 7.68 -6.47 1.16
CA ALA A 5 6.66 -7.25 0.49
C ALA A 5 6.47 -8.63 1.15
N THR A 6 7.57 -9.31 1.48
CA THR A 6 7.57 -10.65 2.09
C THR A 6 6.98 -10.62 3.49
N ASP A 7 7.33 -9.64 4.31
CA ASP A 7 6.78 -9.47 5.65
C ASP A 7 5.30 -9.15 5.59
N MET A 8 4.88 -8.26 4.68
CA MET A 8 3.48 -7.91 4.48
C MET A 8 2.65 -9.17 4.14
N ILE A 9 3.10 -9.99 3.19
CA ILE A 9 2.43 -11.24 2.83
C ILE A 9 2.44 -12.21 4.00
N THR A 10 3.59 -12.41 4.67
CA THR A 10 3.72 -13.35 5.78
C THR A 10 2.80 -12.98 6.95
N HIS A 11 2.72 -11.70 7.30
CA HIS A 11 1.84 -11.22 8.35
C HIS A 11 0.35 -11.27 7.95
N SER A 12 0.03 -11.13 6.65
CA SER A 12 -1.34 -11.35 6.14
C SER A 12 -1.77 -12.81 6.36
N PHE A 13 -0.91 -13.77 6.03
CA PHE A 13 -1.14 -15.20 6.22
C PHE A 13 -1.25 -15.58 7.69
N LYS A 14 -0.44 -14.96 8.55
CA LYS A 14 -0.51 -15.13 10.00
C LYS A 14 -1.71 -14.45 10.64
N ASN A 15 -2.52 -13.74 9.87
CA ASN A 15 -3.69 -13.01 10.36
C ASN A 15 -3.33 -11.94 11.42
N ASN A 16 -2.13 -11.36 11.33
CA ASN A 16 -1.62 -10.39 12.32
C ASN A 16 -2.21 -8.98 12.16
N TYR A 17 -2.88 -8.72 11.05
CA TYR A 17 -3.55 -7.46 10.74
C TYR A 17 -4.75 -7.71 9.83
N ASP A 18 -5.69 -6.77 9.79
CA ASP A 18 -6.85 -6.80 8.87
C ASP A 18 -6.69 -5.86 7.68
N VAL A 19 -5.91 -4.79 7.86
CA VAL A 19 -5.64 -3.77 6.86
C VAL A 19 -4.12 -3.61 6.69
N ALA A 20 -3.62 -3.77 5.47
CA ALA A 20 -2.26 -3.41 5.08
C ALA A 20 -2.25 -2.01 4.47
N VAL A 21 -1.41 -1.11 4.98
CA VAL A 21 -1.20 0.22 4.39
C VAL A 21 0.23 0.30 3.85
N LEU A 22 0.37 0.30 2.53
CA LEU A 22 1.66 0.43 1.86
C LEU A 22 1.93 1.88 1.50
N VAL A 23 2.99 2.47 2.07
CA VAL A 23 3.44 3.82 1.72
C VAL A 23 4.57 3.72 0.70
N ALA A 24 4.24 3.44 -0.56
CA ALA A 24 5.21 3.32 -1.65
C ALA A 24 4.57 3.60 -3.01
N GLY A 25 5.35 4.18 -3.92
CA GLY A 25 4.95 4.43 -5.31
C GLY A 25 5.47 3.42 -6.32
N ASP A 26 6.05 2.31 -5.88
CA ASP A 26 6.67 1.33 -6.78
C ASP A 26 5.66 0.29 -7.26
N ASN A 27 5.68 -0.05 -8.56
CA ASN A 27 4.83 -1.08 -9.13
C ASN A 27 5.28 -2.50 -8.77
N ASP A 28 6.50 -2.68 -8.23
CA ASP A 28 6.99 -3.99 -7.81
C ASP A 28 6.15 -4.62 -6.68
N TYR A 29 5.41 -3.81 -5.93
CA TYR A 29 4.54 -4.28 -4.86
C TYR A 29 3.18 -4.83 -5.35
N VAL A 30 2.81 -4.65 -6.63
CA VAL A 30 1.51 -5.11 -7.16
C VAL A 30 1.27 -6.59 -6.87
N GLY A 31 2.29 -7.44 -7.07
CA GLY A 31 2.19 -8.88 -6.78
C GLY A 31 1.94 -9.17 -5.30
N ALA A 32 2.63 -8.43 -4.41
CA ALA A 32 2.47 -8.60 -2.97
C ALA A 32 1.08 -8.13 -2.49
N LEU A 33 0.59 -7.00 -3.00
CA LEU A 33 -0.75 -6.49 -2.69
C LEU A 33 -1.83 -7.48 -3.14
N GLN A 34 -1.66 -8.09 -4.31
CA GLN A 34 -2.59 -9.12 -4.80
C GLN A 34 -2.63 -10.32 -3.86
N SER A 35 -1.48 -10.85 -3.43
CA SER A 35 -1.43 -11.97 -2.48
C SER A 35 -2.07 -11.63 -1.12
N VAL A 36 -1.90 -10.40 -0.64
CA VAL A 36 -2.53 -9.92 0.60
C VAL A 36 -4.05 -9.83 0.45
N LYS A 37 -4.55 -9.35 -0.70
CA LYS A 37 -6.00 -9.33 -1.00
C LYS A 37 -6.59 -10.71 -1.18
N ASP A 38 -5.86 -11.62 -1.83
CA ASP A 38 -6.29 -13.01 -2.00
C ASP A 38 -6.41 -13.72 -0.64
N ASN A 39 -5.64 -13.28 0.36
CA ASN A 39 -5.80 -13.69 1.77
C ASN A 39 -6.99 -13.02 2.49
N GLY A 40 -7.82 -12.24 1.79
CA GLY A 40 -9.00 -11.57 2.34
C GLY A 40 -8.67 -10.33 3.16
N LYS A 41 -7.47 -9.77 3.05
CA LYS A 41 -7.06 -8.55 3.77
C LYS A 41 -7.33 -7.30 2.95
N HIS A 42 -7.64 -6.21 3.63
CA HIS A 42 -7.85 -4.91 2.98
C HIS A 42 -6.52 -4.26 2.67
N VAL A 43 -6.36 -3.72 1.48
CA VAL A 43 -5.10 -3.13 1.05
C VAL A 43 -5.27 -1.66 0.70
N GLU A 44 -4.58 -0.80 1.44
CA GLU A 44 -4.49 0.63 1.17
C GLU A 44 -3.10 1.00 0.69
N VAL A 45 -3.02 1.94 -0.26
CA VAL A 45 -1.75 2.40 -0.82
C VAL A 45 -1.66 3.92 -0.68
N ALA A 46 -0.61 4.39 -0.03
CA ALA A 46 -0.35 5.81 0.16
C ALA A 46 0.79 6.29 -0.75
N LEU A 47 0.49 7.27 -1.60
CA LEU A 47 1.34 7.72 -2.70
C LEU A 47 1.67 9.20 -2.55
N PHE A 48 2.91 9.59 -2.82
CA PHE A 48 3.31 10.99 -3.00
C PHE A 48 3.26 11.36 -4.48
N GLY A 49 2.41 12.30 -4.88
CA GLY A 49 2.44 12.88 -6.24
C GLY A 49 1.23 12.60 -7.14
N LYS A 50 1.36 12.94 -8.43
CA LYS A 50 0.28 12.96 -9.43
C LYS A 50 -0.23 11.55 -9.79
N GLU A 51 -1.50 11.47 -10.13
CA GLU A 51 -2.24 10.22 -10.42
C GLU A 51 -1.69 9.31 -11.53
N ARG A 52 -0.74 9.79 -12.34
CA ARG A 52 -0.24 9.04 -13.51
C ARG A 52 0.81 7.99 -13.18
N THR A 53 1.48 8.12 -12.04
CA THR A 53 2.46 7.11 -11.60
C THR A 53 1.72 5.99 -10.88
N SER A 54 2.15 4.75 -11.10
CA SER A 54 1.71 3.58 -10.32
C SER A 54 0.24 3.19 -10.52
N ARG A 55 -0.26 3.28 -11.76
CA ARG A 55 -1.66 2.94 -12.12
C ARG A 55 -2.03 1.49 -11.74
N GLN A 56 -1.12 0.54 -11.94
CA GLN A 56 -1.36 -0.85 -11.57
C GLN A 56 -1.50 -1.01 -10.05
N LEU A 57 -0.65 -0.32 -9.29
CA LEU A 57 -0.72 -0.29 -7.82
C LEU A 57 -2.07 0.23 -7.32
N ARG A 58 -2.58 1.29 -7.95
CA ARG A 58 -3.90 1.88 -7.64
C ARG A 58 -5.08 0.97 -7.98
N VAL A 59 -4.95 0.14 -9.01
CA VAL A 59 -5.99 -0.83 -9.40
C VAL A 59 -5.97 -2.03 -8.45
N ALA A 60 -4.79 -2.46 -8.01
CA ALA A 60 -4.66 -3.54 -7.03
C ALA A 60 -5.16 -3.12 -5.64
N ALA A 61 -4.88 -1.89 -5.22
CA ALA A 61 -5.31 -1.36 -3.92
C ALA A 61 -6.82 -1.19 -3.83
N ASP A 62 -7.39 -1.47 -2.66
CA ASP A 62 -8.79 -1.14 -2.36
C ASP A 62 -8.98 0.35 -2.08
N ARG A 63 -7.96 0.99 -1.51
CA ARG A 63 -7.97 2.43 -1.22
C ARG A 63 -6.66 3.09 -1.60
N VAL A 64 -6.75 4.27 -2.18
CA VAL A 64 -5.59 5.10 -2.53
C VAL A 64 -5.59 6.38 -1.69
N ILE A 65 -4.55 6.55 -0.88
CA ILE A 65 -4.32 7.74 -0.06
C ILE A 65 -3.31 8.62 -0.77
N THR A 66 -3.70 9.85 -1.12
CA THR A 66 -2.77 10.81 -1.73
C THR A 66 -2.10 11.64 -0.63
N ILE A 67 -0.80 11.42 -0.42
CA ILE A 67 -0.01 12.19 0.52
C ILE A 67 0.46 13.47 -0.19
N ASN A 68 0.01 14.62 0.32
CA ASN A 68 0.39 15.94 -0.17
C ASN A 68 0.73 16.88 1.00
N ALA A 69 1.26 18.07 0.69
CA ALA A 69 1.62 19.05 1.70
C ALA A 69 0.44 19.48 2.60
N ARG A 70 -0.80 19.40 2.12
CA ARG A 70 -1.99 19.66 2.95
C ARG A 70 -2.24 18.51 3.94
N PHE A 71 -2.06 17.27 3.51
CA PHE A 71 -2.18 16.07 4.35
C PHE A 71 -1.17 16.09 5.50
N LEU A 72 0.07 16.51 5.23
CA LEU A 72 1.14 16.59 6.24
C LEU A 72 1.17 17.90 7.03
N LYS A 73 0.29 18.86 6.74
CA LYS A 73 0.32 20.21 7.35
C LYS A 73 0.22 20.19 8.88
N GLY A 74 -0.43 19.18 9.46
CA GLY A 74 -0.54 19.00 10.91
C GLY A 74 0.55 18.12 11.53
N CYS A 75 1.44 17.52 10.73
CA CYS A 75 2.46 16.59 11.19
C CYS A 75 3.82 17.26 11.44
N TRP A 76 4.03 18.46 10.92
CA TRP A 76 5.26 19.23 11.12
C TRP A 76 4.99 20.39 12.09
N LYS A 77 5.75 20.41 13.20
CA LYS A 77 5.88 21.56 14.11
C LYS A 77 7.15 22.31 13.76
#